data_AF-A0A2H3EEA3-F1
#
_entry.id   AF-A0A2H3EEA3-F1
#
_cell.length_a   1.000
_cell.length_b   1.000
_cell.length_c   1.000
_cell.angle_alpha   90.00
_cell.angle_beta   90.00
_cell.angle_gamma   90.00
#
_symmetry.space_group_name_H-M   'P 1'
#
loop_
_entity.id
_entity.type
_entity.pdbx_description
1 polymer ?
#
loop_
_entity_poly.entity_id
_entity_poly.type
_entity_poly.pdbx_seq_one_letter_code
_entity_poly.pdbx_strand_id
1 'polypeptide(L)'
;MFVPFITTRMQRRVGGGGGGGGASAGGGSKGGSGSTSKSGSGTGSSSSSSGGKGSSGGTSSGSSGSSSSGKTSSVSAGGASKAASSYSKGGGSTSTIPSGQLFAGRSVGGGTRDQVFGTKSYGSGYPGVSGRGVAGRGFPFYFWPVVWGGAAGAGTAAYLHSDEYGLPDNSSRPGGPMVSVTFNSSAGDSSTFHVVSDNTTVTSLISDITGNCSSFLNASSTITTNAYNLSDPSAPQPEQVIQYYRASSVYLTLDGYNNTAVSESENATDVPLSAWVNATVIDCLNQTIGAAVPLVDADTSSSSSSSIYSSPTGGFPYSNNAAIITYSAGSWTLTLS
;
A
#
# COMPACT_ATOMS: atom_id res chain seq x y z
N MET A 1 7.67 47.63 -45.73
CA MET A 1 7.69 48.65 -44.67
C MET A 1 8.22 48.02 -43.40
N PHE A 2 8.94 48.77 -42.56
CA PHE A 2 9.72 48.25 -41.43
C PHE A 2 9.52 49.20 -40.23
N VAL A 3 8.95 48.71 -39.13
CA VAL A 3 8.70 49.45 -37.87
C VAL A 3 8.84 48.45 -36.70
N PRO A 4 9.45 48.79 -35.55
CA PRO A 4 10.27 47.81 -34.80
C PRO A 4 9.77 47.38 -33.40
N PHE A 5 10.42 46.32 -32.90
CA PHE A 5 10.71 45.93 -31.51
C PHE A 5 10.00 46.61 -30.32
N ILE A 6 9.45 45.80 -29.41
CA ILE A 6 9.79 45.85 -27.97
C ILE A 6 10.00 44.41 -27.46
N THR A 7 11.16 44.16 -26.83
CA THR A 7 11.45 42.92 -26.09
C THR A 7 11.85 43.27 -24.66
N THR A 8 11.14 42.77 -23.67
CA THR A 8 11.51 42.91 -22.26
C THR A 8 12.29 41.69 -21.77
N ARG A 9 13.62 41.84 -21.64
CA ARG A 9 14.47 40.89 -20.91
C ARG A 9 14.20 41.04 -19.40
N MET A 10 13.77 39.98 -18.72
CA MET A 10 13.87 39.94 -17.26
C MET A 10 15.32 39.69 -16.84
N GLN A 11 15.84 40.53 -15.95
CA GLN A 11 17.20 40.42 -15.43
C GLN A 11 17.29 39.45 -14.23
N ARG A 12 18.36 38.68 -14.22
CA ARG A 12 18.80 37.81 -13.12
C ARG A 12 19.21 38.65 -11.90
N ARG A 13 18.50 38.54 -10.77
CA ARG A 13 18.96 39.13 -9.50
C ARG A 13 20.14 38.32 -8.94
N VAL A 14 21.17 39.04 -8.51
CA VAL A 14 22.36 38.53 -7.82
C VAL A 14 22.49 39.26 -6.48
N GLY A 15 22.72 38.48 -5.42
CA GLY A 15 23.01 38.84 -4.03
C GLY A 15 22.98 37.51 -3.25
N GLY A 16 23.92 37.12 -2.39
CA GLY A 16 24.85 37.92 -1.59
C GLY A 16 24.20 38.20 -0.23
N GLY A 17 24.72 37.76 0.92
CA GLY A 17 25.90 36.93 1.22
C GLY A 17 26.10 36.81 2.74
N GLY A 18 27.02 35.94 3.20
CA GLY A 18 27.36 35.73 4.62
C GLY A 18 26.42 34.77 5.38
N GLY A 19 26.83 34.13 6.48
CA GLY A 19 28.16 34.10 7.12
C GLY A 19 28.07 33.84 8.64
N GLY A 20 28.87 32.89 9.15
CA GLY A 20 28.91 32.51 10.57
C GLY A 20 28.08 31.25 10.88
N GLY A 21 28.53 30.27 11.67
CA GLY A 21 29.75 30.19 12.49
C GLY A 21 29.40 30.18 13.97
N GLY A 22 29.43 29.00 14.60
CA GLY A 22 29.02 28.84 16.01
C GLY A 22 29.17 27.41 16.50
N ALA A 23 30.39 27.03 16.86
CA ALA A 23 30.64 25.80 17.64
C ALA A 23 30.57 26.12 19.13
N SER A 24 30.03 25.19 19.93
CA SER A 24 30.18 25.18 21.39
C SER A 24 30.32 23.74 21.86
N ALA A 25 31.34 23.49 22.68
CA ALA A 25 31.68 22.18 23.23
C ALA A 25 31.59 22.18 24.77
N GLY A 26 31.59 20.97 25.35
CA GLY A 26 31.66 20.72 26.80
C GLY A 26 30.71 19.58 27.20
N GLY A 27 31.05 18.65 28.09
CA GLY A 27 32.31 18.25 28.75
C GLY A 27 32.15 16.76 29.15
N GLY A 28 33.18 15.91 29.24
CA GLY A 28 34.06 15.75 30.41
C GLY A 28 33.31 15.33 31.70
N SER A 29 33.69 14.32 32.50
CA SER A 29 34.79 13.32 32.47
C SER A 29 34.55 12.27 33.59
N LYS A 30 35.31 11.14 33.59
CA LYS A 30 35.50 10.17 34.71
C LYS A 30 34.28 9.27 35.01
N GLY A 31 34.43 8.01 35.45
CA GLY A 31 35.61 7.16 35.66
C GLY A 31 35.20 5.84 36.33
N GLY A 32 36.04 4.80 36.33
CA GLY A 32 35.75 3.52 37.00
C GLY A 32 36.70 2.40 36.61
N SER A 33 37.36 1.78 37.58
CA SER A 33 38.49 0.85 37.40
C SER A 33 38.24 -0.54 38.02
N GLY A 34 38.82 -1.57 37.42
CA GLY A 34 38.90 -2.94 37.97
C GLY A 34 37.82 -3.89 37.45
N SER A 35 38.07 -5.21 37.34
CA SER A 35 39.20 -6.00 37.85
C SER A 35 39.48 -7.27 36.99
N THR A 36 40.48 -8.05 37.40
CA THR A 36 41.25 -8.99 36.56
C THR A 36 40.93 -10.47 36.79
N SER A 37 40.68 -11.24 35.72
CA SER A 37 40.95 -12.69 35.60
C SER A 37 40.85 -13.09 34.11
N LYS A 38 41.88 -13.68 33.47
CA LYS A 38 42.28 -15.11 33.49
C LYS A 38 41.08 -16.05 33.24
N SER A 39 41.09 -16.99 32.29
CA SER A 39 42.19 -17.53 31.45
C SER A 39 41.66 -18.53 30.40
N GLY A 40 42.47 -18.86 29.38
CA GLY A 40 42.30 -20.04 28.52
C GLY A 40 42.07 -19.69 27.04
N SER A 41 43.09 -19.65 26.17
CA SER A 41 43.87 -20.77 25.59
C SER A 41 43.05 -21.65 24.63
N GLY A 42 43.23 -21.43 23.32
CA GLY A 42 42.61 -22.26 22.27
C GLY A 42 42.84 -21.70 20.87
N THR A 43 43.86 -22.25 20.20
CA THR A 43 44.05 -22.38 18.74
C THR A 43 42.82 -22.12 17.85
N GLY A 44 42.91 -21.50 16.67
CA GLY A 44 44.08 -21.19 15.84
C GLY A 44 43.84 -21.62 14.38
N SER A 45 44.34 -20.80 13.44
CA SER A 45 44.48 -21.09 12.00
C SER A 45 43.24 -21.00 11.10
N SER A 46 43.53 -20.61 9.86
CA SER A 46 42.64 -20.11 8.82
C SER A 46 42.48 -21.06 7.63
N SER A 47 41.63 -20.62 6.70
CA SER A 47 41.80 -20.69 5.23
C SER A 47 41.53 -22.00 4.44
N SER A 48 40.74 -21.76 3.38
CA SER A 48 40.93 -22.17 1.98
C SER A 48 40.47 -23.55 1.45
N SER A 49 39.37 -23.47 0.68
CA SER A 49 39.22 -23.90 -0.73
C SER A 49 39.24 -25.38 -1.13
N SER A 50 38.08 -25.87 -1.58
CA SER A 50 37.78 -26.73 -2.76
C SER A 50 36.34 -27.26 -2.57
N GLY A 51 35.53 -27.65 -3.57
CA GLY A 51 35.72 -27.82 -5.01
C GLY A 51 34.97 -29.07 -5.47
N GLY A 52 33.83 -28.94 -6.17
CA GLY A 52 33.00 -30.06 -6.68
C GLY A 52 31.50 -29.69 -6.66
N LYS A 53 30.79 -29.53 -7.78
CA LYS A 53 30.38 -30.50 -8.84
C LYS A 53 29.23 -31.45 -8.41
N GLY A 54 28.13 -31.40 -9.18
CA GLY A 54 27.45 -32.63 -9.64
C GLY A 54 26.03 -32.87 -9.12
N SER A 55 25.05 -32.72 -10.01
CA SER A 55 23.62 -32.95 -9.82
C SER A 55 23.19 -34.37 -9.44
N SER A 56 22.16 -34.46 -8.60
CA SER A 56 20.96 -35.31 -8.74
C SER A 56 19.94 -34.80 -7.69
N GLY A 57 18.63 -34.75 -7.89
CA GLY A 57 17.75 -35.63 -8.65
C GLY A 57 16.66 -36.10 -7.67
N GLY A 58 15.61 -35.29 -7.48
CA GLY A 58 14.66 -35.45 -6.38
C GLY A 58 13.33 -34.76 -6.62
N THR A 59 12.52 -35.32 -7.51
CA THR A 59 11.12 -34.91 -7.69
C THR A 59 10.27 -35.51 -6.56
N SER A 60 9.93 -34.70 -5.55
CA SER A 60 8.87 -35.00 -4.59
C SER A 60 7.66 -34.10 -4.84
N SER A 61 6.65 -34.67 -5.51
CA SER A 61 5.33 -34.07 -5.68
C SER A 61 4.61 -33.98 -4.32
N GLY A 62 4.83 -32.89 -3.59
CA GLY A 62 4.09 -32.55 -2.38
C GLY A 62 2.89 -31.68 -2.71
N SER A 63 1.70 -32.29 -2.82
CA SER A 63 0.44 -31.54 -2.88
C SER A 63 0.16 -30.87 -1.52
N SER A 64 0.56 -29.61 -1.37
CA SER A 64 0.20 -28.77 -0.23
C SER A 64 -1.07 -27.97 -0.52
N GLY A 65 -1.95 -27.88 0.48
CA GLY A 65 -3.28 -27.26 0.34
C GLY A 65 -3.21 -25.76 0.06
N SER A 66 -4.29 -25.25 -0.54
CA SER A 66 -4.50 -23.84 -0.86
C SER A 66 -4.70 -22.99 0.41
N SER A 67 -3.60 -22.58 1.05
CA SER A 67 -3.57 -21.38 1.87
C SER A 67 -3.28 -20.16 0.99
N SER A 68 -3.93 -19.03 1.29
CA SER A 68 -3.79 -17.78 0.56
C SER A 68 -2.44 -17.11 0.84
N SER A 69 -1.38 -17.63 0.21
CA SER A 69 -0.08 -16.98 0.17
C SER A 69 -0.22 -15.59 -0.46
N GLY A 70 -0.06 -14.54 0.38
CA GLY A 70 -0.23 -13.15 -0.02
C GLY A 70 0.66 -12.81 -1.23
N LYS A 71 0.09 -12.12 -2.20
CA LYS A 71 0.79 -11.78 -3.45
C LYS A 71 1.74 -10.62 -3.18
N THR A 72 3.02 -10.92 -3.05
CA THR A 72 4.07 -9.91 -2.89
C THR A 72 4.55 -9.40 -4.24
N SER A 73 4.59 -8.08 -4.38
CA SER A 73 5.16 -7.34 -5.50
C SER A 73 6.30 -6.44 -5.00
N SER A 74 7.23 -6.06 -5.87
CA SER A 74 8.25 -5.06 -5.54
C SER A 74 7.86 -3.70 -6.12
N VAL A 75 7.86 -2.67 -5.27
CA VAL A 75 7.56 -1.29 -5.66
C VAL A 75 8.74 -0.38 -5.34
N SER A 76 9.08 0.52 -6.28
CA SER A 76 10.12 1.53 -6.05
C SER A 76 9.51 2.73 -5.35
N ALA A 77 10.01 3.09 -4.17
CA ALA A 77 9.57 4.26 -3.44
C ALA A 77 10.74 4.88 -2.66
N GLY A 78 10.93 6.21 -2.77
CA GLY A 78 12.03 6.92 -2.11
C GLY A 78 13.44 6.50 -2.57
N GLY A 79 13.57 5.91 -3.76
CA GLY A 79 14.84 5.41 -4.30
C GLY A 79 15.21 3.98 -3.89
N ALA A 80 14.32 3.25 -3.20
CA ALA A 80 14.53 1.85 -2.81
C ALA A 80 13.36 0.95 -3.24
N SER A 81 13.67 -0.31 -3.58
CA SER A 81 12.66 -1.35 -3.80
C SER A 81 12.13 -1.86 -2.46
N LYS A 82 10.81 -1.90 -2.31
CA LYS A 82 10.10 -2.38 -1.12
C LYS A 82 9.10 -3.49 -1.49
N ALA A 83 8.96 -4.48 -0.62
CA ALA A 83 7.95 -5.52 -0.75
C ALA A 83 6.57 -4.95 -0.40
N ALA A 84 5.58 -5.17 -1.27
CA ALA A 84 4.19 -4.79 -1.05
C ALA A 84 3.28 -5.98 -1.30
N SER A 85 2.51 -6.39 -0.29
CA SER A 85 1.78 -7.66 -0.29
C SER A 85 0.26 -7.47 -0.13
N SER A 86 -0.54 -8.24 -0.89
CA SER A 86 -1.99 -8.34 -0.64
C SER A 86 -2.26 -8.86 0.78
N TYR A 87 -3.33 -8.38 1.42
CA TYR A 87 -3.76 -8.74 2.79
C TYR A 87 -2.77 -8.45 3.94
N SER A 88 -1.59 -7.87 3.68
CA SER A 88 -0.68 -7.52 4.77
C SER A 88 -1.22 -6.37 5.62
N LYS A 89 -0.73 -6.26 6.86
CA LYS A 89 -1.10 -5.17 7.78
C LYS A 89 -0.57 -3.80 7.31
N GLY A 90 0.37 -3.77 6.36
CA GLY A 90 1.11 -2.57 5.99
C GLY A 90 2.06 -2.10 7.12
N GLY A 91 2.28 -0.79 7.22
CA GLY A 91 3.05 -0.18 8.30
C GLY A 91 4.56 -0.07 8.07
N GLY A 92 5.07 -0.31 6.85
CA GLY A 92 6.49 -0.12 6.50
C GLY A 92 7.04 1.24 6.95
N SER A 93 8.30 1.28 7.41
CA SER A 93 8.84 2.39 8.23
C SER A 93 8.60 3.78 7.68
N THR A 94 8.21 4.71 8.55
CA THR A 94 8.09 6.12 8.20
C THR A 94 9.47 6.73 7.95
N SER A 95 9.64 7.43 6.84
CA SER A 95 10.83 8.21 6.53
C SER A 95 10.48 9.50 5.78
N THR A 96 11.49 10.33 5.51
CA THR A 96 11.37 11.50 4.64
C THR A 96 12.08 11.22 3.33
N ILE A 97 11.44 11.55 2.21
CA ILE A 97 12.02 11.36 0.88
C ILE A 97 13.30 12.21 0.74
N PRO A 98 14.47 11.61 0.40
CA PRO A 98 15.73 12.33 0.29
C PRO A 98 15.74 13.44 -0.77
N SER A 99 16.65 14.41 -0.60
CA SER A 99 16.95 15.41 -1.64
C SER A 99 17.39 14.75 -2.95
N GLY A 100 16.94 15.29 -4.08
CA GLY A 100 17.24 14.76 -5.41
C GLY A 100 16.31 13.64 -5.89
N GLN A 101 15.36 13.18 -5.06
CA GLN A 101 14.26 12.30 -5.46
C GLN A 101 13.00 13.10 -5.79
N LEU A 102 12.09 12.50 -6.56
CA LEU A 102 10.73 13.06 -6.74
C LEU A 102 10.05 13.19 -5.37
N PHE A 103 9.41 14.33 -5.12
CA PHE A 103 8.75 14.66 -3.85
C PHE A 103 9.68 14.76 -2.62
N ALA A 104 10.95 15.10 -2.83
CA ALA A 104 11.93 15.37 -1.77
C ALA A 104 11.35 16.23 -0.63
N GLY A 105 11.64 15.83 0.61
CA GLY A 105 11.17 16.51 1.83
C GLY A 105 9.79 16.06 2.34
N ARG A 106 9.03 15.26 1.59
CA ARG A 106 7.76 14.69 2.06
C ARG A 106 7.95 13.44 2.91
N SER A 107 7.01 13.21 3.83
CA SER A 107 6.91 11.96 4.58
C SER A 107 6.39 10.82 3.71
N VAL A 108 6.86 9.61 3.99
CA VAL A 108 6.48 8.38 3.31
C VAL A 108 6.45 7.21 4.30
N GLY A 109 5.48 6.30 4.17
CA GLY A 109 5.32 5.14 5.05
C GLY A 109 4.50 5.39 6.31
N GLY A 110 4.40 4.36 7.16
CA GLY A 110 3.65 4.35 8.42
C GLY A 110 2.15 4.01 8.31
N GLY A 111 1.57 4.06 7.12
CA GLY A 111 0.16 3.74 6.89
C GLY A 111 -0.15 2.25 7.01
N THR A 112 -1.22 1.90 7.74
CA THR A 112 -1.65 0.50 7.99
C THR A 112 -2.97 0.16 7.32
N ARG A 113 -3.30 -1.14 7.25
CA ARG A 113 -4.56 -1.68 6.71
C ARG A 113 -5.80 -0.99 7.25
N ASP A 114 -5.79 -0.60 8.52
CA ASP A 114 -6.92 0.02 9.23
C ASP A 114 -7.23 1.44 8.72
N GLN A 115 -6.29 2.03 7.97
CA GLN A 115 -6.36 3.39 7.42
C GLN A 115 -6.57 3.38 5.89
N VAL A 116 -6.76 2.21 5.28
CA VAL A 116 -6.87 2.07 3.82
C VAL A 116 -8.15 2.71 3.28
N PHE A 117 -9.26 2.62 3.99
CA PHE A 117 -10.53 3.16 3.51
C PHE A 117 -10.54 4.70 3.57
N GLY A 118 -10.81 5.34 2.43
CA GLY A 118 -11.13 6.76 2.33
C GLY A 118 -12.64 7.02 2.35
N THR A 119 -13.08 7.98 1.54
CA THR A 119 -14.49 8.30 1.25
C THR A 119 -14.67 8.44 -0.27
N LYS A 120 -15.77 9.06 -0.73
CA LYS A 120 -15.94 9.47 -2.14
C LYS A 120 -15.18 10.75 -2.51
N SER A 121 -14.61 11.46 -1.54
CA SER A 121 -13.85 12.69 -1.78
C SER A 121 -12.36 12.40 -2.03
N TYR A 122 -11.83 12.94 -3.12
CA TYR A 122 -10.40 12.86 -3.43
C TYR A 122 -9.57 13.63 -2.39
N GLY A 123 -8.49 13.02 -1.89
CA GLY A 123 -7.76 13.50 -0.71
C GLY A 123 -8.11 12.78 0.60
N SER A 124 -9.12 11.90 0.58
CA SER A 124 -9.46 11.04 1.72
C SER A 124 -8.55 9.81 1.84
N GLY A 125 -8.66 9.11 2.98
CA GLY A 125 -7.82 7.94 3.31
C GLY A 125 -6.42 8.32 3.81
N TYR A 126 -6.21 9.57 4.23
CA TYR A 126 -4.97 10.06 4.82
C TYR A 126 -5.03 10.01 6.35
N PRO A 127 -4.11 9.30 7.04
CA PRO A 127 -4.09 9.27 8.50
C PRO A 127 -3.89 10.67 9.10
N GLY A 128 -4.85 11.12 9.91
CA GLY A 128 -4.75 12.40 10.63
C GLY A 128 -4.86 13.66 9.78
N VAL A 129 -5.21 13.56 8.48
CA VAL A 129 -5.39 14.72 7.59
C VAL A 129 -6.82 14.73 7.04
N SER A 130 -7.57 15.77 7.36
CA SER A 130 -8.91 16.02 6.82
C SER A 130 -8.86 16.82 5.51
N GLY A 131 -10.03 16.97 4.88
CA GLY A 131 -10.22 17.85 3.73
C GLY A 131 -9.79 17.29 2.38
N ARG A 132 -10.17 18.01 1.33
CA ARG A 132 -10.06 17.64 -0.08
C ARG A 132 -8.66 17.87 -0.66
N GLY A 133 -8.42 17.20 -1.78
CA GLY A 133 -7.19 17.28 -2.55
C GLY A 133 -6.00 16.60 -1.87
N VAL A 134 -4.93 16.43 -2.64
CA VAL A 134 -3.72 15.72 -2.21
C VAL A 134 -2.46 16.58 -2.24
N ALA A 135 -2.54 17.76 -2.87
CA ALA A 135 -1.43 18.71 -2.96
C ALA A 135 -0.83 19.00 -1.57
N GLY A 136 0.49 19.07 -1.51
CA GLY A 136 1.26 19.17 -0.26
C GLY A 136 1.47 17.86 0.52
N ARG A 137 0.62 16.84 0.38
CA ARG A 137 0.57 15.68 1.30
C ARG A 137 1.65 14.62 1.06
N GLY A 138 2.05 13.95 2.13
CA GLY A 138 2.97 12.80 2.08
C GLY A 138 2.37 11.54 1.44
N PHE A 139 3.05 10.41 1.59
CA PHE A 139 2.65 9.12 1.02
C PHE A 139 2.60 8.04 2.10
N PRO A 140 1.56 8.01 2.96
CA PRO A 140 1.51 7.11 4.11
C PRO A 140 1.65 5.62 3.71
N PHE A 141 1.26 5.27 2.49
CA PHE A 141 1.34 3.92 1.96
C PHE A 141 2.44 3.71 0.90
N TYR A 142 3.38 4.65 0.75
CA TYR A 142 4.39 4.71 -0.32
C TYR A 142 3.88 5.00 -1.74
N PHE A 143 2.66 4.60 -2.08
CA PHE A 143 2.03 4.89 -3.38
C PHE A 143 1.59 6.35 -3.52
N TRP A 144 1.64 6.87 -4.75
CA TRP A 144 1.19 8.22 -5.08
C TRP A 144 -0.31 8.25 -5.38
N PRO A 145 -1.02 9.36 -5.13
CA PRO A 145 -2.37 9.57 -5.61
C PRO A 145 -2.54 9.30 -7.11
N VAL A 146 -3.73 8.84 -7.48
CA VAL A 146 -4.18 8.85 -8.88
C VAL A 146 -4.19 10.27 -9.42
N VAL A 147 -4.21 10.46 -10.75
CA VAL A 147 -4.43 11.79 -11.34
C VAL A 147 -5.70 11.82 -12.17
N TRP A 148 -6.43 12.92 -12.02
CA TRP A 148 -7.61 13.23 -12.81
C TRP A 148 -7.24 14.21 -13.91
N GLY A 149 -7.49 13.83 -15.16
CA GLY A 149 -7.19 14.65 -16.32
C GLY A 149 -8.10 15.84 -16.46
N GLY A 150 -7.58 16.88 -17.12
CA GLY A 150 -8.28 18.15 -17.31
C GLY A 150 -7.29 19.31 -17.25
N ALA A 151 -7.63 20.43 -17.88
CA ALA A 151 -6.96 21.69 -17.56
C ALA A 151 -7.32 22.06 -16.11
N ALA A 152 -6.34 22.54 -15.33
CA ALA A 152 -6.50 22.86 -13.91
C ALA A 152 -7.84 23.57 -13.63
N GLY A 153 -8.75 22.87 -12.94
CA GLY A 153 -10.15 23.27 -12.84
C GLY A 153 -10.28 24.65 -12.21
N ALA A 154 -10.92 25.59 -12.92
CA ALA A 154 -11.26 26.89 -12.35
C ALA A 154 -12.47 26.73 -11.42
N GLY A 155 -12.31 27.09 -10.14
CA GLY A 155 -13.37 27.04 -9.14
C GLY A 155 -13.18 25.92 -8.11
N THR A 156 -14.29 25.45 -7.54
CA THR A 156 -14.37 24.52 -6.41
C THR A 156 -13.78 23.13 -6.67
N ALA A 157 -13.67 22.70 -7.93
CA ALA A 157 -13.11 21.40 -8.34
C ALA A 157 -11.58 21.39 -8.54
N ALA A 158 -10.87 22.52 -8.37
CA ALA A 158 -9.43 22.66 -8.66
C ALA A 158 -8.54 21.58 -8.01
N TYR A 159 -8.94 21.09 -6.84
CA TYR A 159 -8.22 20.11 -6.03
C TYR A 159 -8.07 18.72 -6.68
N LEU A 160 -8.85 18.42 -7.72
CA LEU A 160 -8.79 17.16 -8.48
C LEU A 160 -7.61 17.13 -9.47
N HIS A 161 -7.29 18.28 -10.05
CA HIS A 161 -6.40 18.43 -11.21
C HIS A 161 -5.01 18.95 -10.80
N SER A 162 -4.42 18.30 -9.80
CA SER A 162 -3.02 18.57 -9.44
C SER A 162 -2.08 17.88 -10.42
N ASP A 163 -1.27 18.66 -11.12
CA ASP A 163 -0.21 18.22 -12.02
C ASP A 163 1.00 17.61 -11.29
N GLU A 164 1.03 17.74 -9.96
CA GLU A 164 2.13 17.33 -9.08
C GLU A 164 2.60 15.88 -9.30
N TYR A 165 1.69 14.94 -9.52
CA TYR A 165 2.04 13.51 -9.66
C TYR A 165 2.37 13.10 -11.10
N GLY A 166 2.38 14.06 -12.02
CA GLY A 166 2.58 13.86 -13.45
C GLY A 166 1.46 13.03 -14.10
N LEU A 167 1.67 12.70 -15.36
CA LEU A 167 0.68 12.01 -16.20
C LEU A 167 0.42 10.54 -15.75
N PRO A 168 -0.68 9.90 -16.22
CA PRO A 168 -0.98 8.50 -15.93
C PRO A 168 0.08 7.53 -16.45
N ASP A 169 0.71 7.84 -17.58
CA ASP A 169 1.75 7.04 -18.22
C ASP A 169 3.11 7.09 -17.50
N ASN A 170 3.22 7.89 -16.43
CA ASN A 170 4.44 8.07 -15.65
C ASN A 170 4.91 6.76 -14.99
N SER A 171 5.91 6.12 -15.61
CA SER A 171 6.51 4.87 -15.14
C SER A 171 7.33 5.00 -13.85
N SER A 172 7.59 6.22 -13.36
CA SER A 172 8.25 6.45 -12.06
C SER A 172 7.30 6.26 -10.87
N ARG A 173 5.99 6.13 -11.12
CA ARG A 173 4.98 5.81 -10.09
C ARG A 173 5.33 4.47 -9.41
N PRO A 174 5.22 4.36 -8.08
CA PRO A 174 5.32 3.09 -7.37
C PRO A 174 4.29 2.11 -7.92
N GLY A 175 4.74 1.00 -8.49
CA GLY A 175 3.88 0.03 -9.18
C GLY A 175 3.62 0.30 -10.68
N GLY A 176 4.27 1.32 -11.25
CA GLY A 176 4.23 1.65 -12.67
C GLY A 176 3.06 2.56 -13.07
N PRO A 177 2.87 2.75 -14.39
CA PRO A 177 1.81 3.59 -14.94
C PRO A 177 0.41 3.23 -14.43
N MET A 178 -0.50 4.20 -14.45
CA MET A 178 -1.89 3.98 -14.10
C MET A 178 -2.61 3.16 -15.16
N VAL A 179 -3.40 2.18 -14.70
CA VAL A 179 -4.26 1.34 -15.52
C VAL A 179 -5.66 1.26 -14.91
N SER A 180 -6.66 1.02 -15.74
CA SER A 180 -8.02 0.69 -15.32
C SER A 180 -8.33 -0.78 -15.60
N VAL A 181 -9.26 -1.33 -14.83
CA VAL A 181 -9.92 -2.61 -15.13
C VAL A 181 -11.41 -2.48 -14.87
N THR A 182 -12.21 -3.18 -15.67
CA THR A 182 -13.67 -3.14 -15.64
C THR A 182 -14.23 -4.46 -15.08
N PHE A 183 -15.18 -4.36 -14.16
CA PHE A 183 -15.95 -5.47 -13.60
C PHE A 183 -17.44 -5.22 -13.84
N ASN A 184 -18.12 -6.15 -14.49
CA ASN A 184 -19.55 -6.06 -14.76
C ASN A 184 -20.32 -6.92 -13.76
N SER A 185 -21.37 -6.40 -13.12
CA SER A 185 -22.21 -7.17 -12.21
C SER A 185 -22.99 -8.27 -12.93
N SER A 186 -23.03 -9.47 -12.35
CA SER A 186 -23.96 -10.55 -12.73
C SER A 186 -25.19 -10.62 -11.82
N ALA A 187 -25.27 -9.75 -10.80
CA ALA A 187 -26.23 -9.84 -9.70
C ALA A 187 -27.62 -9.23 -10.01
N GLY A 188 -28.03 -9.27 -11.27
CA GLY A 188 -29.33 -8.78 -11.78
C GLY A 188 -29.34 -7.31 -12.18
N ASP A 189 -28.38 -6.51 -11.72
CA ASP A 189 -28.13 -5.14 -12.16
C ASP A 189 -27.05 -5.11 -13.26
N SER A 190 -27.27 -4.38 -14.35
CA SER A 190 -26.27 -4.20 -15.42
C SER A 190 -25.21 -3.15 -15.04
N SER A 191 -24.73 -3.20 -13.81
CA SER A 191 -23.80 -2.23 -13.23
C SER A 191 -22.38 -2.51 -13.70
N THR A 192 -21.69 -1.47 -14.17
CA THR A 192 -20.29 -1.52 -14.56
C THR A 192 -19.47 -0.76 -13.53
N PHE A 193 -18.43 -1.42 -13.00
CA PHE A 193 -17.52 -0.86 -12.03
C PHE A 193 -16.12 -0.78 -12.62
N HIS A 194 -15.36 0.27 -12.30
CA HIS A 194 -13.94 0.33 -12.66
C HIS A 194 -13.06 0.50 -11.43
N VAL A 195 -11.96 -0.25 -11.40
CA VAL A 195 -10.87 -0.06 -10.43
C VAL A 195 -9.68 0.53 -11.17
N VAL A 196 -9.12 1.60 -10.62
CA VAL A 196 -7.98 2.31 -11.22
C VAL A 196 -6.90 2.54 -10.16
N SER A 197 -5.65 2.23 -10.52
CA SER A 197 -4.45 2.44 -9.71
C SER A 197 -3.20 2.26 -10.59
N ASP A 198 -2.02 2.21 -9.98
CA ASP A 198 -0.80 1.68 -10.60
C ASP A 198 -0.99 0.23 -11.11
N ASN A 199 -0.24 -0.13 -12.15
CA ASN A 199 -0.35 -1.41 -12.83
C ASN A 199 -0.19 -2.62 -11.90
N THR A 200 0.80 -2.60 -10.99
CA THR A 200 1.01 -3.73 -10.05
C THR A 200 -0.17 -3.93 -9.10
N THR A 201 -0.75 -2.84 -8.61
CA THR A 201 -1.89 -2.87 -7.69
C THR A 201 -3.14 -3.40 -8.38
N VAL A 202 -3.47 -2.90 -9.57
CA VAL A 202 -4.64 -3.40 -10.32
C VAL A 202 -4.45 -4.86 -10.71
N THR A 203 -3.26 -5.25 -11.18
CA THR A 203 -2.96 -6.64 -11.56
C THR A 203 -3.11 -7.60 -10.38
N SER A 204 -2.70 -7.21 -9.16
CA SER A 204 -2.95 -8.02 -7.96
C SER A 204 -4.45 -8.10 -7.66
N LEU A 205 -5.13 -6.94 -7.60
CA LEU A 205 -6.54 -6.82 -7.24
C LEU A 205 -7.48 -7.59 -8.18
N ILE A 206 -7.19 -7.71 -9.48
CA ILE A 206 -8.01 -8.52 -10.42
C ILE A 206 -8.23 -9.92 -9.87
N SER A 207 -7.15 -10.55 -9.41
CA SER A 207 -7.20 -11.93 -8.94
C SER A 207 -7.87 -12.09 -7.56
N ASP A 208 -7.75 -11.09 -6.70
CA ASP A 208 -8.40 -11.06 -5.39
C ASP A 208 -9.92 -10.78 -5.53
N ILE A 209 -10.30 -9.84 -6.40
CA ILE A 209 -11.69 -9.50 -6.74
C ILE A 209 -12.40 -10.67 -7.44
N THR A 210 -11.78 -11.28 -8.45
CA THR A 210 -12.37 -12.44 -9.14
C THR A 210 -12.49 -13.65 -8.22
N GLY A 211 -11.53 -13.87 -7.32
CA GLY A 211 -11.62 -14.93 -6.31
C GLY A 211 -12.81 -14.75 -5.36
N ASN A 212 -12.90 -13.59 -4.70
CA ASN A 212 -13.88 -13.34 -3.65
C ASN A 212 -15.28 -12.96 -4.17
N CYS A 213 -15.38 -12.28 -5.31
CA CYS A 213 -16.64 -11.72 -5.84
C CYS A 213 -17.15 -12.42 -7.11
N SER A 214 -16.61 -13.60 -7.46
CA SER A 214 -17.04 -14.39 -8.63
C SER A 214 -18.56 -14.59 -8.74
N SER A 215 -19.25 -14.86 -7.61
CA SER A 215 -20.71 -15.04 -7.56
C SER A 215 -21.53 -13.80 -7.92
N PHE A 216 -20.91 -12.62 -7.96
CA PHE A 216 -21.55 -11.31 -8.16
C PHE A 216 -21.09 -10.60 -9.43
N LEU A 217 -20.11 -11.16 -10.14
CA LEU A 217 -19.50 -10.57 -11.33
C LEU A 217 -19.66 -11.49 -12.54
N ASN A 218 -19.81 -10.89 -13.72
CA ASN A 218 -19.65 -11.59 -14.98
C ASN A 218 -18.17 -11.89 -15.19
N ALA A 219 -17.71 -13.04 -14.71
CA ALA A 219 -16.35 -13.52 -14.92
C ALA A 219 -16.12 -13.88 -16.40
N SER A 220 -15.71 -12.88 -17.19
CA SER A 220 -15.07 -13.15 -18.48
C SER A 220 -13.78 -13.92 -18.26
N SER A 221 -13.47 -14.88 -19.13
CA SER A 221 -12.24 -15.69 -19.08
C SER A 221 -10.96 -14.86 -19.27
N THR A 222 -11.07 -13.59 -19.65
CA THR A 222 -9.95 -12.65 -19.79
C THR A 222 -10.33 -11.26 -19.26
N ILE A 223 -10.30 -11.08 -17.93
CA ILE A 223 -10.25 -9.74 -17.35
C ILE A 223 -8.83 -9.19 -17.55
N THR A 224 -8.72 -8.06 -18.26
CA THR A 224 -7.43 -7.44 -18.61
C THR A 224 -7.39 -5.97 -18.18
N THR A 225 -6.19 -5.47 -17.89
CA THR A 225 -5.94 -4.05 -17.61
C THR A 225 -5.83 -3.24 -18.90
N ASN A 226 -6.42 -2.04 -18.92
CA ASN A 226 -6.26 -1.05 -19.98
C ASN A 226 -5.41 0.12 -19.47
N ALA A 227 -4.55 0.70 -20.29
CA ALA A 227 -3.81 1.90 -19.92
C ALA A 227 -4.80 3.06 -19.64
N TYR A 228 -4.65 3.76 -18.52
CA TYR A 228 -5.58 4.83 -18.16
C TYR A 228 -5.32 6.08 -19.02
N ASN A 229 -6.25 6.39 -19.93
CA ASN A 229 -6.15 7.47 -20.90
C ASN A 229 -7.07 8.63 -20.54
N LEU A 230 -6.51 9.79 -20.22
CA LEU A 230 -7.26 11.00 -19.85
C LEU A 230 -8.01 11.65 -21.01
N SER A 231 -7.70 11.27 -22.25
CA SER A 231 -8.39 11.75 -23.45
C SER A 231 -9.50 10.81 -23.93
N ASP A 232 -9.70 9.67 -23.25
CA ASP A 232 -10.79 8.74 -23.55
C ASP A 232 -12.09 9.24 -22.89
N PRO A 233 -13.16 9.54 -23.64
CA PRO A 233 -14.45 9.96 -23.06
C PRO A 233 -15.14 8.85 -22.26
N SER A 234 -14.69 7.59 -22.38
CA SER A 234 -15.13 6.46 -21.56
C SER A 234 -14.19 6.18 -20.37
N ALA A 235 -13.16 7.01 -20.14
CA ALA A 235 -12.38 6.94 -18.91
C ALA A 235 -13.26 7.32 -17.70
N PRO A 236 -13.19 6.55 -16.60
CA PRO A 236 -13.86 6.92 -15.35
C PRO A 236 -13.53 8.35 -14.91
N GLN A 237 -14.55 9.06 -14.44
CA GLN A 237 -14.51 10.46 -13.99
C GLN A 237 -14.55 10.58 -12.45
N PRO A 238 -14.09 11.71 -11.87
CA PRO A 238 -14.10 11.95 -10.42
C PRO A 238 -15.49 11.80 -9.78
N GLU A 239 -16.54 12.25 -10.45
CA GLU A 239 -17.94 12.23 -10.00
C GLU A 239 -18.49 10.80 -9.90
N GLN A 240 -17.89 9.85 -10.62
CA GLN A 240 -18.30 8.44 -10.60
C GLN A 240 -17.69 7.65 -9.43
N VAL A 241 -16.78 8.26 -8.65
CA VAL A 241 -16.08 7.55 -7.57
C VAL A 241 -17.03 7.24 -6.42
N ILE A 242 -17.15 5.95 -6.10
CA ILE A 242 -17.93 5.46 -4.97
C ILE A 242 -17.06 5.22 -3.73
N GLN A 243 -15.74 5.02 -3.91
CA GLN A 243 -14.79 4.84 -2.81
C GLN A 243 -13.33 5.08 -3.27
N TYR A 244 -12.58 5.91 -2.53
CA TYR A 244 -11.11 5.96 -2.58
C TYR A 244 -10.48 5.02 -1.54
N TYR A 245 -9.30 4.51 -1.85
CA TYR A 245 -8.49 3.71 -0.93
C TYR A 245 -7.02 4.17 -0.92
N ARG A 246 -6.31 3.76 0.13
CA ARG A 246 -4.85 3.86 0.27
C ARG A 246 -4.37 5.30 0.00
N ALA A 247 -4.95 6.26 0.72
CA ALA A 247 -4.68 7.70 0.56
C ALA A 247 -4.90 8.21 -0.89
N SER A 248 -6.05 7.87 -1.48
CA SER A 248 -6.44 8.24 -2.85
C SER A 248 -5.47 7.74 -3.96
N SER A 249 -4.73 6.66 -3.72
CA SER A 249 -3.88 5.99 -4.74
C SER A 249 -4.57 4.82 -5.45
N VAL A 250 -5.76 4.43 -4.99
CA VAL A 250 -6.70 3.52 -5.67
C VAL A 250 -8.09 4.14 -5.59
N TYR A 251 -8.93 3.91 -6.59
CA TYR A 251 -10.36 4.19 -6.49
C TYR A 251 -11.21 3.12 -7.17
N LEU A 252 -12.46 3.04 -6.72
CA LEU A 252 -13.56 2.28 -7.31
C LEU A 252 -14.62 3.28 -7.81
N THR A 253 -15.00 3.17 -9.08
CA THR A 253 -16.10 3.93 -9.69
C THR A 253 -17.27 3.03 -10.08
N LEU A 254 -18.41 3.66 -10.34
CA LEU A 254 -19.62 3.05 -10.86
C LEU A 254 -20.13 3.87 -12.06
N ASP A 255 -20.41 3.21 -13.17
CA ASP A 255 -21.01 3.87 -14.34
C ASP A 255 -22.44 4.32 -14.06
N GLY A 256 -22.80 5.49 -14.60
CA GLY A 256 -24.09 6.14 -14.36
C GLY A 256 -24.26 6.79 -12.97
N TYR A 257 -23.34 6.57 -12.03
CA TYR A 257 -23.29 7.35 -10.79
C TYR A 257 -22.66 8.73 -11.03
N ASN A 258 -23.24 9.78 -10.43
CA ASN A 258 -22.76 11.15 -10.56
C ASN A 258 -22.89 11.88 -9.21
N ASN A 259 -21.75 12.08 -8.56
CA ASN A 259 -21.63 12.79 -7.29
C ASN A 259 -21.36 14.29 -7.51
N THR A 260 -22.41 15.09 -7.63
CA THR A 260 -22.30 16.54 -7.81
C THR A 260 -21.50 17.24 -6.71
N ALA A 261 -21.44 16.67 -5.50
CA ALA A 261 -20.68 17.20 -4.38
C ALA A 261 -19.18 17.42 -4.68
N VAL A 262 -18.63 16.68 -5.65
CA VAL A 262 -17.25 16.82 -6.13
C VAL A 262 -16.96 18.20 -6.71
N SER A 263 -17.93 18.81 -7.40
CA SER A 263 -17.82 20.17 -7.95
C SER A 263 -18.29 21.26 -6.98
N GLU A 264 -18.77 20.90 -5.79
CA GLU A 264 -19.31 21.83 -4.79
C GLU A 264 -18.28 22.19 -3.70
N SER A 265 -18.71 22.99 -2.72
CA SER A 265 -17.91 23.28 -1.52
C SER A 265 -17.48 22.02 -0.76
N GLU A 266 -16.40 22.13 0.02
CA GLU A 266 -15.77 21.00 0.71
C GLU A 266 -16.71 20.18 1.61
N ASN A 267 -17.69 20.85 2.22
CA ASN A 267 -18.67 20.25 3.14
C ASN A 267 -19.96 19.79 2.45
N ALA A 268 -20.01 19.76 1.12
CA ALA A 268 -21.16 19.24 0.38
C ALA A 268 -21.35 17.73 0.66
N THR A 269 -22.59 17.34 0.94
CA THR A 269 -22.95 15.94 1.19
C THR A 269 -22.89 15.13 -0.10
N ASP A 270 -22.16 14.01 -0.09
CA ASP A 270 -22.10 13.10 -1.22
C ASP A 270 -23.48 12.59 -1.64
N VAL A 271 -23.74 12.51 -2.95
CA VAL A 271 -24.97 11.94 -3.50
C VAL A 271 -25.07 10.46 -3.05
N PRO A 272 -26.23 10.00 -2.51
CA PRO A 272 -26.39 8.60 -2.13
C PRO A 272 -26.27 7.67 -3.34
N LEU A 273 -25.81 6.43 -3.13
CA LEU A 273 -25.87 5.43 -4.19
C LEU A 273 -27.34 5.09 -4.47
N SER A 274 -27.67 4.94 -5.74
CA SER A 274 -29.05 4.70 -6.17
C SER A 274 -29.48 3.27 -5.90
N ALA A 275 -30.77 3.07 -5.60
CA ALA A 275 -31.34 1.76 -5.24
C ALA A 275 -31.36 0.73 -6.39
N TRP A 276 -30.99 1.11 -7.62
CA TRP A 276 -30.85 0.18 -8.74
C TRP A 276 -29.55 -0.62 -8.72
N VAL A 277 -28.55 -0.19 -7.93
CA VAL A 277 -27.26 -0.87 -7.81
C VAL A 277 -27.35 -1.95 -6.74
N ASN A 278 -26.83 -3.13 -7.02
CA ASN A 278 -26.80 -4.20 -6.04
C ASN A 278 -25.74 -3.93 -4.95
N ALA A 279 -26.21 -3.61 -3.75
CA ALA A 279 -25.37 -3.29 -2.59
C ALA A 279 -24.40 -4.42 -2.20
N THR A 280 -24.74 -5.69 -2.48
CA THR A 280 -23.88 -6.84 -2.20
C THR A 280 -22.66 -6.89 -3.14
N VAL A 281 -22.83 -6.47 -4.40
CA VAL A 281 -21.70 -6.33 -5.35
C VAL A 281 -20.75 -5.25 -4.86
N ILE A 282 -21.30 -4.10 -4.47
CA ILE A 282 -20.53 -2.96 -3.92
C ILE A 282 -19.77 -3.38 -2.66
N ASP A 283 -20.43 -4.02 -1.69
CA ASP A 283 -19.77 -4.46 -0.46
C ASP A 283 -18.66 -5.49 -0.76
N CYS A 284 -18.93 -6.49 -1.61
CA CYS A 284 -17.89 -7.46 -1.97
C CYS A 284 -16.65 -6.80 -2.60
N LEU A 285 -16.85 -5.90 -3.58
CA LEU A 285 -15.75 -5.14 -4.18
C LEU A 285 -15.04 -4.28 -3.14
N ASN A 286 -15.79 -3.58 -2.29
CA ASN A 286 -15.25 -2.63 -1.31
C ASN A 286 -14.41 -3.32 -0.23
N GLN A 287 -14.95 -4.38 0.40
CA GLN A 287 -14.25 -5.18 1.39
C GLN A 287 -13.02 -5.86 0.78
N THR A 288 -13.16 -6.43 -0.43
CA THR A 288 -12.05 -7.11 -1.10
C THR A 288 -10.93 -6.14 -1.44
N ILE A 289 -11.22 -4.96 -2.00
CA ILE A 289 -10.18 -3.96 -2.31
C ILE A 289 -9.51 -3.46 -1.03
N GLY A 290 -10.30 -3.12 0.00
CA GLY A 290 -9.76 -2.65 1.28
C GLY A 290 -8.87 -3.68 1.97
N ALA A 291 -9.28 -4.95 2.00
CA ALA A 291 -8.51 -6.05 2.56
C ALA A 291 -7.30 -6.42 1.71
N ALA A 292 -7.44 -6.47 0.38
CA ALA A 292 -6.45 -7.07 -0.51
C ALA A 292 -5.47 -6.08 -1.15
N VAL A 293 -5.74 -4.76 -1.20
CA VAL A 293 -4.85 -3.80 -1.87
C VAL A 293 -3.40 -3.95 -1.35
N PRO A 294 -2.38 -4.08 -2.23
CA PRO A 294 -1.00 -4.23 -1.78
C PRO A 294 -0.55 -3.04 -0.93
N LEU A 295 -0.03 -3.35 0.26
CA LEU A 295 0.61 -2.40 1.15
C LEU A 295 2.06 -2.79 1.35
N VAL A 296 2.94 -1.80 1.45
CA VAL A 296 4.34 -2.03 1.81
C VAL A 296 4.39 -2.66 3.20
N ASP A 297 5.03 -3.83 3.26
CA ASP A 297 5.11 -4.62 4.47
C ASP A 297 5.91 -3.88 5.56
N ALA A 298 5.56 -4.12 6.82
CA ALA A 298 6.33 -3.61 7.95
C ALA A 298 7.78 -4.08 7.82
N ASP A 299 8.75 -3.17 7.99
CA ASP A 299 10.15 -3.59 8.02
C ASP A 299 10.30 -4.54 9.20
N THR A 300 10.65 -5.81 8.94
CA THR A 300 10.97 -6.78 9.97
C THR A 300 12.33 -6.41 10.58
N SER A 301 12.36 -5.33 11.37
CA SER A 301 13.40 -5.13 12.38
C SER A 301 13.44 -6.41 13.18
N SER A 302 14.53 -7.16 13.04
CA SER A 302 14.66 -8.52 13.52
C SER A 302 14.68 -8.56 15.04
N SER A 303 13.49 -8.49 15.64
CA SER A 303 13.21 -9.04 16.96
C SER A 303 13.38 -10.54 16.85
N SER A 304 14.64 -10.99 16.90
CA SER A 304 15.05 -12.37 17.02
C SER A 304 14.69 -12.89 18.42
N SER A 305 13.41 -12.85 18.75
CA SER A 305 12.80 -13.72 19.74
C SER A 305 12.73 -15.11 19.13
N SER A 306 13.90 -15.71 18.92
CA SER A 306 14.03 -17.13 18.69
C SER A 306 13.55 -17.82 19.97
N SER A 307 12.27 -18.15 20.00
CA SER A 307 11.71 -19.11 20.96
C SER A 307 12.37 -20.45 20.69
N ILE A 308 13.52 -20.67 21.34
CA ILE A 308 14.21 -21.95 21.34
C ILE A 308 13.29 -22.93 22.06
N TYR A 309 12.46 -23.63 21.30
CA TYR A 309 11.71 -24.78 21.78
C TYR A 309 12.68 -25.96 21.93
N SER A 310 13.53 -25.89 22.95
CA SER A 310 14.33 -27.02 23.40
C SER A 310 13.40 -28.03 24.05
N SER A 311 12.96 -29.03 23.28
CA SER A 311 12.19 -30.17 23.77
C SER A 311 12.89 -30.85 24.95
N PRO A 312 12.34 -30.85 26.17
CA PRO A 312 12.88 -31.60 27.28
C PRO A 312 12.33 -33.03 27.23
N THR A 313 13.16 -33.98 26.82
CA THR A 313 12.92 -35.40 27.10
C THR A 313 13.12 -35.65 28.59
N GLY A 314 12.04 -35.77 29.37
CA GLY A 314 12.17 -36.23 30.76
C GLY A 314 10.95 -35.99 31.67
N GLY A 315 10.34 -37.08 32.11
CA GLY A 315 9.83 -37.23 33.49
C GLY A 315 8.76 -36.26 34.00
N PHE A 316 7.50 -36.66 33.85
CA PHE A 316 6.46 -36.45 34.89
C PHE A 316 6.96 -37.02 36.25
N PRO A 317 6.57 -36.48 37.43
CA PRO A 317 5.14 -36.50 37.80
C PRO A 317 4.57 -35.44 38.77
N TYR A 318 3.23 -35.27 38.70
CA TYR A 318 2.31 -34.59 39.65
C TYR A 318 2.54 -33.07 39.86
N SER A 319 1.57 -32.18 40.10
CA SER A 319 0.08 -32.18 40.06
C SER A 319 -0.38 -30.73 39.69
N ASN A 320 -1.64 -30.35 39.45
CA ASN A 320 -2.93 -31.05 39.43
C ASN A 320 -3.95 -30.29 38.52
N ASN A 321 -5.22 -30.71 38.52
CA ASN A 321 -6.42 -29.96 38.09
C ASN A 321 -6.47 -29.38 36.65
N ALA A 322 -6.70 -30.26 35.68
CA ALA A 322 -7.51 -29.95 34.51
C ALA A 322 -8.44 -31.15 34.21
N ALA A 323 -9.72 -30.89 33.89
CA ALA A 323 -10.70 -31.95 33.66
C ALA A 323 -10.42 -32.71 32.36
N ILE A 324 -10.53 -34.05 32.40
CA ILE A 324 -10.31 -34.92 31.25
C ILE A 324 -11.66 -35.27 30.61
N ILE A 325 -11.88 -34.85 29.37
CA ILE A 325 -13.03 -35.26 28.55
C ILE A 325 -12.57 -36.41 27.65
N THR A 326 -13.00 -37.63 27.98
CA THR A 326 -12.70 -38.83 27.18
C THR A 326 -13.91 -39.19 26.31
N TYR A 327 -13.72 -39.23 24.99
CA TYR A 327 -14.78 -39.61 24.07
C TYR A 327 -14.86 -41.13 23.87
N SER A 328 -16.07 -41.67 23.95
CA SER A 328 -16.44 -43.02 23.53
C SER A 328 -17.77 -42.94 22.79
N ALA A 329 -17.90 -43.66 21.68
CA ALA A 329 -19.09 -43.57 20.84
C ALA A 329 -20.30 -44.25 21.52
N GLY A 330 -21.29 -43.46 21.96
CA GLY A 330 -22.63 -43.98 22.25
C GLY A 330 -23.39 -43.39 23.45
N SER A 331 -22.77 -42.64 24.38
CA SER A 331 -23.49 -42.02 25.49
C SER A 331 -22.75 -40.82 26.09
N TRP A 332 -23.49 -39.86 26.66
CA TRP A 332 -22.96 -38.65 27.29
C TRP A 332 -23.21 -38.68 28.80
N THR A 333 -22.13 -38.67 29.59
CA THR A 333 -22.21 -38.46 31.04
C THR A 333 -21.11 -37.48 31.46
N LEU A 334 -21.50 -36.35 32.05
CA LEU A 334 -20.57 -35.36 32.57
C LEU A 334 -20.49 -35.51 34.10
N THR A 335 -19.31 -35.81 34.62
CA THR A 335 -19.05 -35.84 36.07
C THR A 335 -18.06 -34.73 36.41
N LEU A 336 -18.50 -33.78 37.24
CA LEU A 336 -17.68 -32.68 37.75
C LEU A 336 -17.15 -33.05 39.15
N SER A 337 -15.93 -32.61 39.45
CA SER A 337 -15.29 -32.61 40.77
C SER A 337 -14.62 -31.27 41.01
#